data_AF-E3IVE6-F1
#
_entry.id   AF-E3IVE6-F1
#
_cell.length_a   1.000
_cell.length_b   1.000
_cell.length_c   1.000
_cell.angle_alpha   90.00
_cell.angle_beta   90.00
_cell.angle_gamma   90.00
#
_symmetry.space_group_name_H-M   'P 1'
#
loop_
_entity.id
_entity.type
_entity.pdbx_description
1 polymer ?
#
loop_
_entity_poly.entity_id
_entity_poly.type
_entity_poly.pdbx_seq_one_letter_code
_entity_poly.pdbx_strand_id
1 'polypeptide(L)'
;MFARRGLHGARIEEIAAVAKVSRGAFYQYFDSKDSVFTEVLHEVEKDVLDTFASLREVTADLDGYQAIQDWIDTYLTVCDKWLPMLRVFVENESPDSPHGHFGAQLVTKSAQLLARRLRGGLPPEVDSHLTAVALLAMVDRFSYASAAYHLDVGRVTVVHTLAVVAFRMVHPEVDLDARPLPLPAAS
;
A
#
# COMPACT_ATOMS: atom_id res chain seq x y z
N MET A 1 -6.22 9.54 -15.75
CA MET A 1 -5.39 10.24 -16.75
C MET A 1 -3.93 10.31 -16.30
N PHE A 2 -3.63 10.75 -15.07
CA PHE A 2 -2.27 10.74 -14.51
C PHE A 2 -1.61 9.35 -14.57
N ALA A 3 -2.33 8.29 -14.20
CA ALA A 3 -1.90 6.89 -14.31
C ALA A 3 -1.52 6.38 -15.72
N ARG A 4 -1.66 7.20 -16.77
CA ARG A 4 -1.26 6.85 -18.14
C ARG A 4 -0.08 7.63 -18.67
N ARG A 5 0.10 8.88 -18.23
CA ARG A 5 1.07 9.84 -18.83
C ARG A 5 1.88 10.64 -17.81
N GLY A 6 1.68 10.36 -16.52
CA GLY A 6 2.26 11.11 -15.43
C GLY A 6 1.71 12.53 -15.34
N LEU A 7 2.26 13.31 -14.43
CA LEU A 7 1.90 14.73 -14.27
C LEU A 7 2.36 15.55 -15.48
N HIS A 8 3.55 15.29 -16.00
CA HIS A 8 4.12 16.05 -17.11
C HIS A 8 3.31 15.89 -18.41
N GLY A 9 2.89 14.66 -18.75
CA GLY A 9 2.12 14.38 -19.96
C GLY A 9 0.61 14.68 -19.86
N ALA A 10 0.12 15.01 -18.66
CA ALA A 10 -1.26 15.42 -18.40
C ALA A 10 -1.56 16.85 -18.92
N ARG A 11 -2.71 17.04 -19.57
CA ARG A 11 -3.21 18.36 -20.01
C ARG A 11 -4.47 18.78 -19.25
N ILE A 12 -4.62 20.08 -18.98
CA ILE A 12 -5.79 20.63 -18.26
C ILE A 12 -7.09 20.30 -19.00
N GLU A 13 -7.09 20.36 -20.33
CA GLU A 13 -8.23 19.99 -21.16
C GLU A 13 -8.67 18.54 -20.93
N GLU A 14 -7.71 17.63 -20.73
CA GLU A 14 -8.01 16.23 -20.43
C GLU A 14 -8.56 16.07 -19.01
N ILE A 15 -8.06 16.83 -18.03
CA ILE A 15 -8.60 16.82 -16.65
C ILE A 15 -10.04 17.30 -16.66
N ALA A 16 -10.29 18.47 -17.29
CA ALA A 16 -11.62 19.05 -17.38
C ALA A 16 -12.60 18.12 -18.09
N ALA A 17 -12.18 17.47 -19.18
CA ALA A 17 -13.00 16.50 -19.89
C ALA A 17 -13.35 15.27 -19.05
N VAL A 18 -12.38 14.70 -18.30
CA VAL A 18 -12.63 13.57 -17.40
C VAL A 18 -13.56 13.95 -16.26
N ALA A 19 -13.39 15.15 -15.70
CA ALA A 19 -14.23 15.70 -14.63
C ALA A 19 -15.59 16.21 -15.15
N LYS A 20 -15.83 16.21 -16.47
CA LYS A 20 -17.04 16.73 -17.12
C LYS A 20 -17.34 18.20 -16.76
N VAL A 21 -16.29 19.00 -16.64
CA VAL A 21 -16.38 20.44 -16.37
C VAL A 21 -15.77 21.24 -17.53
N SER A 22 -16.13 22.53 -17.62
CA SER A 22 -15.48 23.44 -18.57
C SER A 22 -14.08 23.82 -18.07
N ARG A 23 -13.20 24.27 -18.99
CA ARG A 23 -11.89 24.82 -18.61
C ARG A 23 -12.02 26.06 -17.72
N GLY A 24 -13.06 26.88 -17.92
CA GLY A 24 -13.35 28.01 -17.03
C GLY A 24 -13.72 27.55 -15.62
N ALA A 25 -14.54 26.52 -15.49
CA ALA A 25 -14.90 25.94 -14.20
C ALA A 25 -13.70 25.26 -13.53
N PHE A 26 -12.79 24.63 -14.27
CA PHE A 26 -11.54 24.11 -13.72
C PHE A 26 -10.75 25.17 -12.94
N TYR A 27 -10.53 26.34 -13.56
CA TYR A 27 -9.77 27.43 -12.94
C TYR A 27 -10.49 28.14 -11.79
N GLN A 28 -11.77 27.79 -11.52
CA GLN A 28 -12.44 28.25 -10.30
C GLN A 28 -11.99 27.46 -9.07
N TYR A 29 -11.51 26.22 -9.25
CA TYR A 29 -11.11 25.33 -8.17
C TYR A 29 -9.60 25.10 -8.11
N PHE A 30 -8.91 25.15 -9.24
CA PHE A 30 -7.51 24.76 -9.36
C PHE A 30 -6.71 25.75 -10.21
N ASP A 31 -5.59 26.22 -9.66
CA ASP A 31 -4.68 27.12 -10.38
C ASP A 31 -3.84 26.39 -11.44
N SER A 32 -3.62 25.09 -11.25
CA SER A 32 -2.78 24.26 -12.13
C SER A 32 -3.14 22.78 -12.08
N LYS A 33 -2.64 21.99 -13.04
CA LYS A 33 -2.74 20.52 -12.98
C LYS A 33 -1.97 19.93 -11.79
N ASP A 34 -0.91 20.60 -11.35
CA ASP A 34 -0.13 20.23 -10.16
C ASP A 34 -0.98 20.34 -8.90
N SER A 35 -1.84 21.37 -8.78
CA SER A 35 -2.75 21.49 -7.64
C SER A 35 -3.79 20.36 -7.57
N VAL A 36 -4.34 19.94 -8.72
CA VAL A 36 -5.20 18.74 -8.80
C VAL A 36 -4.41 17.49 -8.40
N PHE A 37 -3.17 17.41 -8.85
CA PHE A 37 -2.33 16.27 -8.58
C PHE A 37 -1.99 16.14 -7.08
N THR A 38 -1.70 17.26 -6.42
CA THR A 38 -1.53 17.32 -4.95
C THR A 38 -2.77 16.81 -4.21
N GLU A 39 -3.98 17.19 -4.64
CA GLU A 39 -5.21 16.66 -4.03
C GLU A 39 -5.34 15.14 -4.21
N VAL A 40 -4.98 14.62 -5.38
CA VAL A 40 -4.96 13.17 -5.61
C VAL A 40 -3.92 12.50 -4.68
N LEU A 41 -2.74 13.09 -4.50
CA LEU A 41 -1.76 12.59 -3.54
C LEU A 41 -2.30 12.59 -2.10
N HIS A 42 -3.03 13.61 -1.68
CA HIS A 42 -3.69 13.62 -0.37
C HIS A 42 -4.71 12.48 -0.23
N GLU A 43 -5.46 12.15 -1.29
CA GLU A 43 -6.35 10.98 -1.29
C GLU A 43 -5.57 9.66 -1.16
N VAL A 44 -4.43 9.53 -1.86
CA VAL A 44 -3.55 8.36 -1.72
C VAL A 44 -3.04 8.24 -0.29
N GLU A 45 -2.50 9.33 0.28
CA GLU A 45 -2.02 9.34 1.65
C GLU A 45 -3.11 8.95 2.62
N LYS A 46 -4.31 9.51 2.48
CA LYS A 46 -5.45 9.20 3.34
C LYS A 46 -5.80 7.71 3.28
N ASP A 47 -6.02 7.15 2.09
CA ASP A 47 -6.41 5.74 1.94
C ASP A 47 -5.34 4.79 2.52
N VAL A 48 -4.06 5.10 2.28
CA VAL A 48 -2.94 4.32 2.82
C VAL A 48 -2.91 4.43 4.34
N LEU A 49 -2.85 5.65 4.89
CA LEU A 49 -2.73 5.83 6.34
C LEU A 49 -3.93 5.30 7.11
N ASP A 50 -5.16 5.43 6.57
CA ASP A 50 -6.36 4.84 7.16
C ASP A 50 -6.25 3.31 7.22
N THR A 51 -5.70 2.68 6.18
CA THR A 51 -5.47 1.22 6.16
C THR A 51 -4.42 0.79 7.18
N PHE A 52 -3.32 1.53 7.31
CA PHE A 52 -2.31 1.25 8.34
C PHE A 52 -2.83 1.48 9.76
N ALA A 53 -3.72 2.46 9.94
CA ALA A 53 -4.38 2.71 11.21
C ALA A 53 -5.44 1.64 11.54
N SER A 54 -6.03 0.97 10.55
CA SER A 54 -7.07 -0.04 10.73
C SER A 54 -6.56 -1.43 11.09
N LEU A 55 -5.26 -1.70 10.93
CA LEU A 55 -4.65 -2.95 11.42
C LEU A 55 -5.07 -3.15 12.88
N ARG A 56 -5.57 -4.31 13.26
CA ARG A 56 -5.92 -4.62 14.66
C ARG A 56 -4.67 -5.02 15.45
N GLU A 57 -4.82 -5.33 16.73
CA GLU A 57 -3.75 -6.00 17.47
C GLU A 57 -3.44 -7.35 16.80
N VAL A 58 -2.15 -7.69 16.72
CA VAL A 58 -1.68 -8.95 16.16
C VAL A 58 -1.26 -9.83 17.34
N THR A 59 -2.16 -10.71 17.74
CA THR A 59 -1.96 -11.69 18.82
C THR A 59 -1.31 -12.98 18.29
N ALA A 60 -0.63 -13.72 19.17
CA ALA A 60 0.03 -15.00 18.85
C ALA A 60 -0.97 -16.18 18.70
N ASP A 61 -2.09 -15.94 18.01
CA ASP A 61 -3.17 -16.91 17.80
C ASP A 61 -3.90 -16.70 16.46
N LEU A 62 -5.01 -17.42 16.27
CA LEU A 62 -5.79 -17.38 15.04
C LEU A 62 -6.43 -16.00 14.80
N ASP A 63 -6.77 -15.26 15.85
CA ASP A 63 -7.38 -13.94 15.73
C ASP A 63 -6.36 -12.92 15.20
N GLY A 64 -5.09 -13.01 15.66
CA GLY A 64 -4.00 -12.21 15.14
C GLY A 64 -3.63 -12.56 13.70
N TYR A 65 -3.66 -13.85 13.34
CA TYR A 65 -3.50 -14.28 11.95
C TYR A 65 -4.59 -13.71 11.05
N GLN A 66 -5.86 -13.80 11.46
CA GLN A 66 -6.99 -13.24 10.70
C GLN A 66 -6.87 -11.71 10.58
N ALA A 67 -6.42 -11.03 11.64
CA ALA A 67 -6.18 -9.59 11.60
C ALA A 67 -5.14 -9.21 10.53
N ILE A 68 -4.06 -9.98 10.37
CA ILE A 68 -3.09 -9.78 9.29
C ILE A 68 -3.72 -10.07 7.92
N GLN A 69 -4.50 -11.16 7.78
CA GLN A 69 -5.15 -11.50 6.50
C GLN A 69 -6.08 -10.38 6.04
N ASP A 70 -6.99 -9.94 6.91
CA ASP A 70 -7.96 -8.86 6.61
C ASP A 70 -7.23 -7.57 6.23
N TRP A 71 -6.15 -7.26 6.95
CA TRP A 71 -5.36 -6.06 6.71
C TRP A 71 -4.60 -6.12 5.39
N ILE A 72 -3.95 -7.25 5.07
CA ILE A 72 -3.25 -7.44 3.79
C ILE A 72 -4.25 -7.34 2.63
N ASP A 73 -5.43 -7.94 2.74
CA ASP A 73 -6.44 -7.83 1.68
C ASP A 73 -6.93 -6.39 1.50
N THR A 74 -7.14 -5.66 2.59
CA THR A 74 -7.49 -4.23 2.53
C THR A 74 -6.37 -3.43 1.88
N TYR A 75 -5.13 -3.65 2.29
CA TYR A 75 -3.97 -2.92 1.80
C TYR A 75 -3.71 -3.19 0.32
N LEU A 76 -3.76 -4.45 -0.10
CA LEU A 76 -3.62 -4.80 -1.50
C LEU A 76 -4.76 -4.21 -2.36
N THR A 77 -5.96 -3.99 -1.81
CA THR A 77 -7.04 -3.26 -2.52
C THR A 77 -6.68 -1.79 -2.75
N VAL A 78 -6.05 -1.15 -1.76
CA VAL A 78 -5.50 0.21 -1.91
C VAL A 78 -4.36 0.22 -2.92
N CYS A 79 -3.48 -0.79 -2.91
CA CYS A 79 -2.46 -0.96 -3.95
C CYS A 79 -3.11 -1.07 -5.32
N ASP A 80 -4.10 -1.96 -5.53
CA ASP A 80 -4.75 -2.14 -6.84
C ASP A 80 -5.38 -0.84 -7.37
N LYS A 81 -5.99 -0.04 -6.47
CA LYS A 81 -6.57 1.27 -6.80
C LYS A 81 -5.50 2.26 -7.30
N TRP A 82 -4.38 2.36 -6.61
CA TRP A 82 -3.38 3.42 -6.83
C TRP A 82 -2.13 2.98 -7.61
N LEU A 83 -1.90 1.68 -7.79
CA LEU A 83 -0.72 1.10 -8.46
C LEU A 83 -0.51 1.64 -9.88
N PRO A 84 -1.54 1.79 -10.74
CA PRO A 84 -1.35 2.38 -12.06
C PRO A 84 -0.81 3.82 -12.00
N MET A 85 -1.20 4.56 -10.97
CA MET A 85 -0.68 5.90 -10.74
C MET A 85 0.76 5.82 -10.22
N LEU A 86 0.98 5.15 -9.09
CA LEU A 86 2.28 5.04 -8.42
C LEU A 86 3.37 4.49 -9.35
N ARG A 87 3.06 3.53 -10.21
CA ARG A 87 4.01 3.00 -11.21
C ARG A 87 4.56 4.11 -12.11
N VAL A 88 3.67 4.93 -12.66
CA VAL A 88 4.07 6.03 -13.55
C VAL A 88 4.89 7.08 -12.78
N PHE A 89 4.61 7.29 -11.49
CA PHE A 89 5.44 8.17 -10.64
C PHE A 89 6.85 7.62 -10.43
N VAL A 90 6.96 6.38 -10.01
CA VAL A 90 8.26 5.71 -9.78
C VAL A 90 9.10 5.69 -11.06
N GLU A 91 8.47 5.51 -12.22
CA GLU A 91 9.16 5.43 -13.51
C GLU A 91 9.56 6.79 -14.10
N ASN A 92 8.90 7.90 -13.72
CA ASN A 92 9.05 9.19 -14.40
C ASN A 92 9.45 10.37 -13.51
N GLU A 93 9.38 10.25 -12.18
CA GLU A 93 9.74 11.33 -11.26
C GLU A 93 11.06 11.03 -10.52
N SER A 94 11.84 12.08 -10.26
CA SER A 94 13.06 11.97 -9.45
C SER A 94 12.73 11.76 -7.97
N PRO A 95 13.51 10.95 -7.22
CA PRO A 95 13.42 10.86 -5.76
C PRO A 95 13.55 12.23 -5.05
N ASP A 96 14.32 13.15 -5.63
CA ASP A 96 14.56 14.49 -5.08
C ASP A 96 13.44 15.50 -5.45
N SER A 97 12.43 15.09 -6.22
CA SER A 97 11.28 15.92 -6.54
C SER A 97 10.34 16.08 -5.33
N PRO A 98 9.45 17.09 -5.30
CA PRO A 98 8.40 17.17 -4.29
C PRO A 98 7.57 15.88 -4.16
N HIS A 99 7.29 15.19 -5.27
CA HIS A 99 6.54 13.93 -5.27
C HIS A 99 7.35 12.75 -4.73
N GLY A 100 8.66 12.71 -5.02
CA GLY A 100 9.58 11.73 -4.44
C GLY A 100 9.66 11.86 -2.93
N HIS A 101 9.78 13.09 -2.42
CA HIS A 101 9.72 13.38 -0.99
C HIS A 101 8.39 12.98 -0.36
N PHE A 102 7.25 13.24 -1.03
CA PHE A 102 5.94 12.80 -0.57
C PHE A 102 5.88 11.26 -0.41
N GLY A 103 6.35 10.51 -1.42
CA GLY A 103 6.40 9.05 -1.34
C GLY A 103 7.24 8.54 -0.16
N ALA A 104 8.44 9.13 0.04
CA ALA A 104 9.29 8.79 1.17
C ALA A 104 8.64 9.08 2.53
N GLN A 105 7.92 10.21 2.65
CA GLN A 105 7.17 10.55 3.86
C GLN A 105 6.01 9.60 4.10
N LEU A 106 5.27 9.22 3.06
CA LEU A 106 4.15 8.28 3.17
C LEU A 106 4.63 6.90 3.65
N VAL A 107 5.73 6.38 3.08
CA VAL A 107 6.37 5.14 3.53
C VAL A 107 6.80 5.23 4.99
N THR A 108 7.44 6.34 5.37
CA THR A 108 7.89 6.57 6.75
C THR A 108 6.73 6.58 7.74
N LYS A 109 5.65 7.31 7.46
CA LYS A 109 4.45 7.36 8.31
C LYS A 109 3.77 5.98 8.41
N SER A 110 3.67 5.27 7.30
CA SER A 110 3.08 3.92 7.25
C SER A 110 3.89 2.92 8.07
N ALA A 111 5.22 2.92 7.91
CA ALA A 111 6.12 2.08 8.69
C ALA A 111 6.04 2.38 10.19
N GLN A 112 5.94 3.66 10.58
CA GLN A 112 5.76 4.03 11.99
C GLN A 112 4.44 3.51 12.57
N LEU A 113 3.34 3.56 11.82
CA LEU A 113 2.06 3.01 12.26
C LEU A 113 2.13 1.50 12.43
N LEU A 114 2.71 0.79 11.46
CA LEU A 114 2.89 -0.67 11.52
C LEU A 114 3.83 -1.08 12.66
N ALA A 115 4.97 -0.41 12.82
CA ALA A 115 5.94 -0.71 13.88
C ALA A 115 5.33 -0.64 15.29
N ARG A 116 4.39 0.29 15.52
CA ARG A 116 3.66 0.38 16.79
C ARG A 116 2.83 -0.87 17.06
N ARG A 117 2.31 -1.53 16.03
CA ARG A 117 1.52 -2.77 16.16
C ARG A 117 2.40 -3.99 16.35
N LEU A 118 3.56 -4.02 15.70
CA LEU A 118 4.48 -5.16 15.75
C LEU A 118 5.29 -5.23 17.05
N ARG A 119 5.46 -4.11 17.76
CA ARG A 119 6.35 -4.02 18.94
C ARG A 119 6.07 -5.08 20.01
N GLY A 120 4.82 -5.50 20.18
CA GLY A 120 4.45 -6.48 21.21
C GLY A 120 4.76 -7.93 20.85
N GLY A 121 4.91 -8.27 19.57
CA GLY A 121 5.16 -9.63 19.10
C GLY A 121 6.63 -9.94 18.78
N LEU A 122 7.41 -8.92 18.39
CA LEU A 122 8.77 -9.13 17.92
C LEU A 122 9.76 -9.45 19.07
N PRO A 123 10.79 -10.29 18.80
CA PRO A 123 11.90 -10.50 19.73
C PRO A 123 12.60 -9.17 20.08
N PRO A 124 13.10 -8.99 21.32
CA PRO A 124 13.72 -7.74 21.77
C PRO A 124 14.91 -7.26 20.92
N GLU A 125 15.63 -8.17 20.28
CA GLU A 125 16.79 -7.89 19.42
C GLU A 125 16.41 -7.41 18.00
N VAL A 126 15.13 -7.47 17.62
CA VAL A 126 14.65 -7.10 16.29
C VAL A 126 14.05 -5.70 16.30
N ASP A 127 14.56 -4.80 15.46
CA ASP A 127 14.03 -3.44 15.35
C ASP A 127 12.64 -3.42 14.68
N SER A 128 11.62 -3.05 15.45
CA SER A 128 10.23 -3.00 14.95
C SER A 128 10.00 -2.06 13.77
N HIS A 129 10.77 -0.98 13.63
CA HIS A 129 10.61 -0.02 12.54
C HIS A 129 11.22 -0.57 11.25
N LEU A 130 12.44 -1.12 11.29
CA LEU A 130 13.06 -1.78 10.14
C LEU A 130 12.25 -2.99 9.69
N THR A 131 11.69 -3.76 10.62
CA THR A 131 10.79 -4.87 10.32
C THR A 131 9.51 -4.39 9.61
N ALA A 132 8.92 -3.29 10.07
CA ALA A 132 7.77 -2.70 9.41
C ALA A 132 8.09 -2.20 7.99
N VAL A 133 9.25 -1.55 7.80
CA VAL A 133 9.73 -1.13 6.46
C VAL A 133 9.94 -2.34 5.56
N ALA A 134 10.54 -3.42 6.06
CA ALA A 134 10.81 -4.63 5.29
C ALA A 134 9.50 -5.32 4.86
N LEU A 135 8.52 -5.44 5.75
CA LEU A 135 7.19 -5.98 5.41
C LEU A 135 6.50 -5.14 4.35
N LEU A 136 6.50 -3.83 4.52
CA LEU A 136 5.89 -2.91 3.56
C LEU A 136 6.53 -3.06 2.18
N ALA A 137 7.87 -3.03 2.13
CA ALA A 137 8.62 -3.22 0.89
C ALA A 137 8.33 -4.57 0.23
N MET A 138 8.17 -5.64 1.02
CA MET A 138 7.82 -6.97 0.51
C MET A 138 6.44 -6.97 -0.14
N VAL A 139 5.43 -6.42 0.53
CA VAL A 139 4.05 -6.38 0.02
C VAL A 139 3.94 -5.48 -1.22
N ASP A 140 4.57 -4.31 -1.20
CA ASP A 140 4.64 -3.40 -2.34
C ASP A 140 5.33 -4.06 -3.54
N ARG A 141 6.51 -4.67 -3.31
CA ARG A 141 7.27 -5.32 -4.38
C ARG A 141 6.53 -6.51 -4.96
N PHE A 142 5.87 -7.30 -4.13
CA PHE A 142 5.03 -8.42 -4.56
C PHE A 142 3.86 -7.92 -5.41
N SER A 143 3.14 -6.90 -4.96
CA SER A 143 2.00 -6.32 -5.69
C SER A 143 2.43 -5.79 -7.06
N TYR A 144 3.53 -5.04 -7.10
CA TYR A 144 4.11 -4.57 -8.34
C TYR A 144 4.55 -5.72 -9.24
N ALA A 145 5.26 -6.72 -8.71
CA ALA A 145 5.75 -7.87 -9.48
C ALA A 145 4.60 -8.68 -10.08
N SER A 146 3.55 -8.95 -9.30
CA SER A 146 2.36 -9.67 -9.74
C SER A 146 1.71 -8.99 -10.94
N ALA A 147 1.53 -7.67 -10.86
CA ALA A 147 0.97 -6.88 -11.94
C ALA A 147 1.91 -6.78 -13.16
N ALA A 148 3.21 -6.56 -12.95
CA ALA A 148 4.19 -6.34 -14.01
C ALA A 148 4.53 -7.62 -14.78
N TYR A 149 4.54 -8.78 -14.11
CA TYR A 149 4.86 -10.08 -14.72
C TYR A 149 3.63 -10.92 -15.05
N HIS A 150 2.41 -10.40 -14.81
CA HIS A 150 1.15 -11.11 -15.03
C HIS A 150 1.12 -12.50 -14.38
N LEU A 151 1.51 -12.56 -13.11
CA LEU A 151 1.48 -13.82 -12.37
C LEU A 151 0.02 -14.30 -12.25
N ASP A 152 -0.25 -15.52 -12.69
CA ASP A 152 -1.58 -16.14 -12.59
C ASP A 152 -1.79 -16.68 -11.17
N VAL A 153 -2.02 -15.76 -10.22
CA VAL A 153 -2.24 -16.06 -8.81
C VAL A 153 -3.53 -15.42 -8.32
N GLY A 154 -4.41 -16.25 -7.74
CA GLY A 154 -5.65 -15.77 -7.14
C GLY A 154 -5.42 -14.92 -5.90
N ARG A 155 -6.25 -13.88 -5.70
CA ARG A 155 -6.15 -12.95 -4.57
C ARG A 155 -6.10 -13.66 -3.21
N VAL A 156 -6.95 -14.67 -3.03
CA VAL A 156 -7.03 -15.46 -1.79
C VAL A 156 -5.68 -16.14 -1.48
N THR A 157 -5.04 -16.73 -2.48
CA THR A 157 -3.72 -17.38 -2.35
C THR A 157 -2.62 -16.37 -2.02
N VAL A 158 -2.66 -15.19 -2.64
CA VAL A 158 -1.72 -14.09 -2.36
C VAL A 158 -1.85 -13.63 -0.91
N VAL A 159 -3.07 -13.31 -0.47
CA VAL A 159 -3.34 -12.85 0.90
C VAL A 159 -2.89 -13.89 1.91
N HIS A 160 -3.25 -15.16 1.70
CA HIS A 160 -2.83 -16.25 2.57
C HIS A 160 -1.30 -16.35 2.66
N THR A 161 -0.61 -16.35 1.52
CA THR A 161 0.86 -16.49 1.47
C THR A 161 1.56 -15.35 2.20
N LEU A 162 1.19 -14.10 1.88
CA LEU A 162 1.79 -12.92 2.53
C LEU A 162 1.46 -12.88 4.03
N ALA A 163 0.24 -13.28 4.42
CA ALA A 163 -0.16 -13.32 5.83
C ALA A 163 0.63 -14.38 6.61
N VAL A 164 0.85 -15.58 6.04
CA VAL A 164 1.66 -16.62 6.70
C VAL A 164 3.10 -16.14 6.90
N VAL A 165 3.71 -15.52 5.88
CA VAL A 165 5.08 -15.00 5.98
C VAL A 165 5.16 -13.89 7.04
N ALA A 166 4.23 -12.93 7.01
CA ALA A 166 4.19 -11.86 7.99
C ALA A 166 3.94 -12.38 9.41
N PHE A 167 2.99 -13.30 9.60
CA PHE A 167 2.65 -13.86 10.90
C PHE A 167 3.82 -14.63 11.52
N ARG A 168 4.51 -15.48 10.75
CA ARG A 168 5.71 -16.20 11.22
C ARG A 168 6.84 -15.28 11.64
N MET A 169 6.98 -14.15 10.95
CA MET A 169 8.02 -13.18 11.25
C MET A 169 7.70 -12.38 12.53
N VAL A 170 6.41 -12.11 12.79
CA VAL A 170 5.96 -11.36 13.97
C VAL A 170 5.82 -12.25 15.20
N HIS A 171 5.48 -13.53 15.01
CA HIS A 171 5.26 -14.52 16.06
C HIS A 171 6.09 -15.80 15.82
N PRO A 172 7.43 -15.72 15.85
CA PRO A 172 8.30 -16.88 15.62
C PRO A 172 8.14 -17.99 16.67
N GLU A 173 7.59 -17.67 17.85
CA GLU A 173 7.31 -18.59 18.95
C GLU A 173 6.12 -19.52 18.70
N VAL A 174 5.24 -19.19 17.75
CA VAL A 174 4.06 -19.99 17.46
C VAL A 174 4.44 -21.20 16.59
N ASP A 175 4.35 -22.39 17.17
CA ASP A 175 4.52 -23.65 16.44
C ASP A 175 3.31 -23.93 15.53
N LEU A 176 3.43 -23.51 14.28
CA LEU A 176 2.42 -23.73 13.25
C LEU A 176 2.35 -25.18 12.76
N ASP A 177 3.36 -26.01 13.03
CA ASP A 177 3.31 -27.44 12.70
C ASP A 177 2.39 -28.17 13.69
N ALA A 178 2.40 -27.74 14.94
CA ALA A 178 1.46 -28.20 15.97
C ALA A 178 0.05 -27.60 15.82
N ARG A 179 -0.07 -26.37 15.29
CA ARG A 179 -1.35 -25.66 15.11
C ARG A 179 -1.43 -25.00 13.72
N PRO A 180 -1.74 -25.78 12.67
CA PRO A 180 -1.71 -25.28 11.31
C PRO A 180 -2.76 -24.18 11.07
N LEU A 181 -2.35 -23.15 10.33
CA LEU A 181 -3.24 -22.08 9.88
C LEU A 181 -4.20 -22.61 8.82
N PRO A 182 -5.44 -22.09 8.76
CA PRO A 182 -6.40 -22.52 7.77
C PRO A 182 -5.87 -22.26 6.36
N LEU A 183 -5.91 -23.30 5.52
CA LEU A 183 -5.60 -23.18 4.11
C LEU A 183 -6.72 -22.40 3.41
N PRO A 184 -6.38 -21.63 2.35
CA PRO A 184 -7.39 -20.96 1.55
C PRO A 184 -8.31 -22.01 0.90
N ALA A 185 -9.61 -21.71 0.80
CA ALA A 185 -10.52 -22.56 0.05
C ALA A 185 -10.02 -22.67 -1.41
N ALA A 186 -10.03 -23.87 -1.98
CA ALA A 186 -9.62 -24.09 -3.36
C ALA A 186 -10.48 -23.22 -4.29
N SER A 187 -9.82 -22.31 -5.01
CA SER A 187 -10.40 -21.41 -6.01
C SER A 187 -10.83 -22.16 -7.27
#